data_AF-A0A0L0G2V3-F1
#
_entry.id   AF-A0A0L0G2V3-F1
#
_cell.length_a   1.000
_cell.length_b   1.000
_cell.length_c   1.000
_cell.angle_alpha   90.00
_cell.angle_beta   90.00
_cell.angle_gamma   90.00
#
_symmetry.space_group_name_H-M   'P 1'
#
loop_
_entity.id
_entity.type
_entity.pdbx_description
1 polymer ?
#
loop_
_entity_poly.entity_id
_entity_poly.type
_entity_poly.pdbx_seq_one_letter_code
_entity_poly.pdbx_strand_id
1 'polypeptide(L)'
;MEVIKKNGLLTLPITCVFLISGVAVNIGQLALYSTVRPFSLSTYRYLNQKLVPLNWSLFVCLADWWAGLNMKLYSKPGEWDKVGQDQALVCLNHASDIDWLLGWMVAERFHMLGGTKALMKESAKYLPVLGWSWFFSEFIWLKRNWNADKNAMGSGLQSVCLPMMYV
;
A
#
# COMPACT_ATOMS: atom_id res chain seq x y z
N MET A 1 -5.42 -23.79 -16.44
CA MET A 1 -5.13 -22.74 -15.44
C MET A 1 -5.01 -23.30 -14.02
N GLU A 2 -5.92 -24.16 -13.56
CA GLU A 2 -5.80 -24.80 -12.22
C GLU A 2 -4.50 -25.57 -11.99
N VAL A 3 -3.99 -26.27 -13.02
CA VAL A 3 -2.73 -27.03 -12.95
C VAL A 3 -1.53 -26.13 -12.63
N ILE A 4 -1.51 -24.91 -13.17
CA ILE A 4 -0.47 -23.89 -12.89
C ILE A 4 -0.61 -23.40 -11.45
N LYS A 5 -1.85 -23.18 -10.99
CA LYS A 5 -2.12 -22.65 -9.65
C LYS A 5 -1.72 -23.59 -8.50
N LYS A 6 -1.74 -24.90 -8.75
CA LYS A 6 -1.44 -25.94 -7.76
C LYS A 6 0.01 -26.44 -7.80
N ASN A 7 0.81 -26.01 -8.78
CA ASN A 7 2.17 -26.50 -8.97
C ASN A 7 3.21 -25.46 -8.54
N GLY A 8 3.91 -25.73 -7.42
CA GLY A 8 4.91 -24.83 -6.85
C GLY A 8 6.08 -24.45 -7.78
N LEU A 9 6.44 -25.33 -8.73
CA LEU A 9 7.47 -25.01 -9.74
C LEU A 9 6.99 -23.95 -10.73
N LEU A 10 5.68 -23.89 -10.98
CA LEU A 10 5.06 -22.91 -11.88
C LEU A 10 4.69 -21.61 -11.17
N THR A 11 4.60 -21.61 -9.83
CA THR A 11 4.41 -20.38 -9.02
C THR A 11 5.73 -19.67 -8.72
N LEU A 12 6.85 -20.41 -8.68
CA LEU A 12 8.19 -19.88 -8.41
C LEU A 12 8.57 -18.68 -9.29
N PRO A 13 8.38 -18.68 -10.62
CA PRO A 13 8.69 -17.53 -11.45
C PRO A 13 7.93 -16.26 -11.04
N ILE A 14 6.66 -16.39 -10.64
CA ILE A 14 5.84 -15.25 -10.21
C ILE A 14 6.38 -14.67 -8.91
N THR A 15 6.75 -15.53 -7.95
CA THR A 15 7.40 -15.11 -6.70
C THR A 15 8.74 -14.44 -6.97
N CYS A 16 9.56 -14.99 -7.89
CA CYS A 16 10.84 -14.39 -8.27
C CYS A 16 10.64 -13.00 -8.91
N VAL A 17 9.69 -12.87 -9.83
CA VAL A 17 9.34 -11.57 -10.44
C VAL A 17 8.97 -10.57 -9.35
N PHE A 18 8.06 -10.93 -8.44
CA PHE A 18 7.66 -10.06 -7.33
C PHE A 18 8.83 -9.64 -6.43
N LEU A 19 9.70 -10.57 -6.06
CA LEU A 19 10.85 -10.26 -5.19
C LEU A 19 11.87 -9.36 -5.91
N ILE A 20 12.19 -9.66 -7.16
CA ILE A 20 13.15 -8.89 -7.95
C ILE A 20 12.61 -7.48 -8.23
N SER A 21 11.36 -7.37 -8.69
CA SER A 21 10.71 -6.06 -8.91
C SER A 21 10.59 -5.28 -7.61
N GLY A 22 10.27 -5.96 -6.50
CA GLY A 22 10.16 -5.35 -5.20
C GLY A 22 11.48 -4.82 -4.65
N VAL A 23 12.58 -5.55 -4.84
CA VAL A 23 13.93 -5.04 -4.51
C VAL A 23 14.28 -3.85 -5.39
N ALA A 24 14.01 -3.91 -6.70
CA ALA A 24 14.28 -2.80 -7.62
C ALA A 24 13.49 -1.53 -7.23
N VAL A 25 12.20 -1.68 -6.91
CA VAL A 25 11.36 -0.60 -6.38
C VAL A 25 11.94 -0.05 -5.09
N ASN A 26 12.35 -0.90 -4.14
CA ASN A 26 12.91 -0.45 -2.87
C ASN A 26 14.23 0.30 -3.03
N ILE A 27 15.08 -0.07 -4.00
CA ILE A 27 16.28 0.70 -4.36
C ILE A 27 15.88 2.08 -4.87
N GLY A 28 14.86 2.16 -5.73
CA GLY A 28 14.29 3.43 -6.18
C GLY A 28 13.73 4.26 -5.02
N GLN A 29 13.00 3.64 -4.09
CA GLN A 29 12.46 4.31 -2.90
C GLN A 29 13.58 4.83 -1.99
N LEU A 30 14.64 4.05 -1.79
CA LEU A 30 15.83 4.47 -1.04
C LEU A 30 16.52 5.65 -1.72
N ALA A 31 16.69 5.62 -3.04
CA ALA A 31 17.24 6.74 -3.79
C ALA A 31 16.39 8.01 -3.61
N LEU A 32 15.07 7.93 -3.80
CA LEU A 32 14.15 9.05 -3.58
C LEU A 32 14.21 9.56 -2.13
N TYR A 33 14.30 8.66 -1.16
CA TYR A 33 14.38 8.98 0.26
C TYR A 33 15.67 9.74 0.60
N SER A 34 16.79 9.36 -0.02
CA SER A 34 18.09 10.00 0.23
C SER A 34 18.30 11.29 -0.57
N THR A 35 17.75 11.40 -1.79
CA THR A 35 18.07 12.52 -2.70
C THR A 35 16.94 13.53 -2.89
N VAL A 36 15.67 13.15 -2.74
CA VAL A 36 14.52 14.04 -2.97
C VAL A 36 13.88 14.47 -1.66
N ARG A 37 13.65 13.52 -0.76
CA ARG A 37 12.96 13.77 0.52
C ARG A 37 13.56 14.90 1.37
N PRO A 38 14.90 15.07 1.47
CA PRO A 38 15.48 16.16 2.27
C PRO A 38 15.14 17.56 1.74
N PHE A 39 14.84 17.70 0.45
CA PHE A 39 14.57 18.99 -0.19
C PHE A 39 13.09 19.25 -0.41
N SER A 40 12.30 18.21 -0.73
CA SER A 40 10.87 18.35 -0.98
C SER A 40 10.11 17.09 -0.59
N LEU A 41 9.36 17.16 0.51
CA LEU A 41 8.50 16.08 0.96
C LEU A 41 7.34 15.81 -0.01
N SER A 42 6.76 16.87 -0.60
CA SER A 42 5.67 16.74 -1.58
C SER A 42 6.14 16.02 -2.84
N THR A 43 7.31 16.39 -3.39
CA THR A 43 7.87 15.75 -4.58
C THR A 43 8.25 14.30 -4.29
N TYR A 44 8.85 14.04 -3.13
CA TYR A 44 9.15 12.68 -2.67
C TYR A 44 7.87 11.82 -2.62
N ARG A 45 6.80 12.32 -1.99
CA ARG A 45 5.52 11.62 -1.89
C ARG A 45 4.93 11.36 -3.27
N TYR A 46 4.89 12.36 -4.15
CA TYR A 46 4.39 12.22 -5.51
C TYR A 46 5.15 11.14 -6.30
N LEU A 47 6.48 11.22 -6.35
CA LEU A 47 7.31 10.25 -7.08
C LEU A 47 7.18 8.84 -6.49
N ASN A 48 7.20 8.72 -5.16
CA ASN A 48 7.03 7.45 -4.47
C ASN A 48 5.65 6.83 -4.77
N GLN A 49 4.57 7.63 -4.78
CA GLN A 49 3.23 7.18 -5.15
C GLN A 49 3.13 6.65 -6.58
N LYS A 50 3.97 7.12 -7.51
CA LYS A 50 4.06 6.58 -8.88
C LYS A 50 4.94 5.34 -8.97
N LEU A 51 5.94 5.23 -8.09
CA LEU A 51 6.89 4.12 -8.08
C LEU A 51 6.32 2.85 -7.44
N VAL A 52 5.68 2.95 -6.27
CA VAL A 52 5.23 1.77 -5.51
C VAL A 52 4.18 0.89 -6.20
N PRO A 53 3.23 1.42 -7.01
CA PRO A 53 2.28 0.59 -7.73
C PRO A 53 2.95 -0.41 -8.69
N LEU A 54 4.17 -0.13 -9.17
CA LEU A 54 4.93 -1.06 -10.02
C LEU A 54 5.18 -2.42 -9.35
N ASN A 55 5.18 -2.47 -8.01
CA ASN A 55 5.28 -3.71 -7.26
C ASN A 55 3.95 -4.12 -6.60
N TRP A 56 3.21 -3.18 -5.99
CA TRP A 56 2.00 -3.51 -5.25
C TRP A 56 0.86 -4.04 -6.15
N SER A 57 0.80 -3.59 -7.41
CA SER A 57 -0.17 -4.10 -8.39
C SER A 57 0.00 -5.59 -8.68
N LEU A 58 1.21 -6.15 -8.51
CA LEU A 58 1.43 -7.60 -8.62
C LEU A 58 0.69 -8.35 -7.51
N PHE A 59 0.66 -7.80 -6.29
CA PHE A 59 -0.12 -8.36 -5.18
C PHE A 59 -1.62 -8.29 -5.44
N VAL A 60 -2.10 -7.15 -5.96
CA VAL A 60 -3.51 -6.98 -6.33
C VAL A 60 -3.89 -7.93 -7.47
N CYS A 61 -3.03 -8.10 -8.48
CA CYS A 61 -3.21 -9.04 -9.57
C CYS A 61 -3.25 -10.50 -9.07
N LEU A 62 -2.38 -10.85 -8.12
CA LEU A 62 -2.43 -12.16 -7.47
C LEU A 62 -3.76 -12.37 -6.74
N ALA A 63 -4.28 -11.35 -6.07
CA ALA A 63 -5.57 -11.44 -5.38
C ALA A 63 -6.73 -11.62 -6.38
N ASP A 64 -6.79 -10.76 -7.39
CA ASP A 64 -7.91 -10.68 -8.34
C ASP A 64 -7.87 -11.86 -9.34
N TRP A 65 -6.77 -12.02 -10.08
CA TRP A 65 -6.66 -13.00 -11.17
C TRP A 65 -6.22 -14.38 -10.68
N TRP A 66 -5.22 -14.45 -9.79
CA TRP A 66 -4.67 -15.73 -9.36
C TRP A 66 -5.54 -16.41 -8.29
N ALA A 67 -5.94 -15.71 -7.24
CA ALA A 67 -6.83 -16.26 -6.22
C ALA A 67 -8.31 -16.24 -6.66
N GLY A 68 -8.65 -15.47 -7.71
CA GLY A 68 -10.02 -15.40 -8.23
C GLY A 68 -10.97 -14.66 -7.28
N LEU A 69 -10.47 -13.69 -6.51
CA LEU A 69 -11.30 -12.95 -5.57
C LEU A 69 -12.30 -12.07 -6.32
N ASN A 70 -13.59 -12.36 -6.15
CA ASN A 70 -14.66 -11.56 -6.73
C ASN A 70 -15.16 -10.53 -5.71
N MET A 71 -14.61 -9.32 -5.78
CA MET A 71 -14.99 -8.22 -4.89
C MET A 71 -16.21 -7.46 -5.45
N LYS A 72 -17.27 -7.38 -4.64
CA LYS A 72 -18.46 -6.56 -4.91
C LYS A 72 -18.48 -5.35 -4.00
N LEU A 73 -18.53 -4.16 -4.59
CA LEU A 73 -18.56 -2.90 -3.88
C LEU A 73 -19.96 -2.30 -3.95
N TYR A 74 -20.45 -1.83 -2.80
CA TYR A 74 -21.76 -1.21 -2.68
C TYR A 74 -21.58 0.20 -2.13
N SER A 75 -22.31 1.15 -2.72
CA SER A 75 -22.38 2.54 -2.24
C SER A 75 -23.76 3.10 -2.51
N LYS A 76 -24.09 4.22 -1.87
CA LYS A 76 -25.33 4.95 -2.16
C LYS A 76 -25.25 5.54 -3.59
N PRO A 77 -26.39 5.71 -4.29
CA PRO A 77 -26.41 6.36 -5.59
C PRO A 77 -25.74 7.75 -5.53
N GLY A 78 -24.89 8.07 -6.50
CA GLY A 78 -24.19 9.37 -6.61
C GLY A 78 -22.96 9.53 -5.70
N GLU A 79 -22.63 8.57 -4.83
CA GLU A 79 -21.43 8.67 -3.98
C GLU A 79 -20.16 8.16 -4.67
N TRP A 80 -20.28 7.38 -5.74
CA TRP A 80 -19.12 6.87 -6.49
C TRP A 80 -18.27 7.98 -7.10
N ASP A 81 -18.90 9.07 -7.54
CA ASP A 81 -18.20 10.19 -8.17
C ASP A 81 -17.23 10.87 -7.22
N LYS A 82 -17.48 10.81 -5.90
CA LYS A 82 -16.63 11.42 -4.87
C LYS A 82 -15.36 10.61 -4.57
N VAL A 83 -15.31 9.34 -4.97
CA VAL A 83 -14.19 8.47 -4.63
C VAL A 83 -12.94 8.91 -5.41
N GLY A 84 -11.87 9.20 -4.69
CA GLY A 84 -10.61 9.65 -5.26
C GLY A 84 -10.51 11.14 -5.58
N GLN A 85 -11.52 11.94 -5.21
CA GLN A 85 -11.43 13.41 -5.29
C GLN A 85 -10.62 14.01 -4.13
N ASP A 86 -10.75 13.43 -2.93
CA ASP A 86 -10.13 13.92 -1.70
C ASP A 86 -9.38 12.82 -0.96
N GLN A 87 -8.58 13.22 0.03
CA GLN A 87 -8.00 12.30 1.00
C GLN A 87 -9.09 11.75 1.93
N ALA A 88 -9.12 10.43 2.11
CA ALA A 88 -10.09 9.76 2.95
C ALA A 88 -9.43 8.91 4.03
N LEU A 89 -9.99 8.92 5.23
CA LEU A 89 -9.69 7.94 6.27
C LEU A 89 -10.72 6.81 6.18
N VAL A 90 -10.25 5.61 5.86
CA VAL A 90 -11.11 4.42 5.74
C VAL A 90 -10.99 3.57 7.00
N CYS A 91 -12.09 3.42 7.72
CA CYS A 91 -12.19 2.53 8.88
C CYS A 91 -12.92 1.26 8.47
N LEU A 92 -12.24 0.11 8.54
CA LEU A 92 -12.78 -1.20 8.18
C LEU A 92 -13.07 -2.00 9.45
N ASN A 93 -14.12 -2.82 9.42
CA ASN A 93 -14.24 -3.94 10.35
C ASN A 93 -13.12 -4.94 10.02
N HIS A 94 -12.29 -5.31 11.00
CA HIS A 94 -11.20 -6.25 10.77
C HIS A 94 -11.71 -7.68 10.97
N ALA A 95 -12.05 -8.36 9.87
CA ALA A 95 -12.61 -9.71 9.86
C ALA A 95 -11.58 -10.77 9.44
N SER A 96 -10.54 -10.39 8.69
CA SER A 96 -9.56 -11.33 8.14
C SER A 96 -8.16 -10.71 8.00
N ASP A 97 -7.14 -11.56 8.00
CA ASP A 97 -5.75 -11.15 7.78
C ASP A 97 -5.50 -10.55 6.38
N ILE A 98 -6.40 -10.77 5.42
CA ILE A 98 -6.30 -10.23 4.05
C ILE A 98 -7.08 -8.91 3.85
N ASP A 99 -7.68 -8.33 4.89
CA ASP A 99 -8.51 -7.11 4.77
C ASP A 99 -7.72 -5.94 4.15
N TRP A 100 -6.42 -5.84 4.47
CA TRP A 100 -5.54 -4.83 3.88
C TRP A 100 -5.38 -4.99 2.36
N LEU A 101 -5.36 -6.25 1.88
CA LEU A 101 -5.27 -6.56 0.44
C LEU A 101 -6.59 -6.22 -0.25
N LEU A 102 -7.74 -6.44 0.40
CA LEU A 102 -9.03 -5.98 -0.11
C LEU A 102 -9.06 -4.44 -0.22
N GLY A 103 -8.54 -3.72 0.78
CA GLY A 103 -8.37 -2.28 0.71
C GLY A 103 -7.51 -1.83 -0.48
N TRP A 104 -6.42 -2.54 -0.76
CA TRP A 104 -5.59 -2.30 -1.95
C TRP A 104 -6.31 -2.62 -3.27
N MET A 105 -7.11 -3.70 -3.32
CA MET A 105 -7.95 -4.00 -4.49
C MET A 105 -8.95 -2.87 -4.77
N VAL A 106 -9.55 -2.27 -3.73
CA VAL A 106 -10.42 -1.10 -3.88
C VAL A 106 -9.62 0.09 -4.42
N ALA A 107 -8.49 0.40 -3.79
CA ALA A 107 -7.67 1.54 -4.20
C ALA A 107 -7.16 1.40 -5.64
N GLU A 108 -6.79 0.21 -6.08
CA GLU A 108 -6.37 -0.06 -7.47
C GLU A 108 -7.50 0.22 -8.47
N ARG A 109 -8.75 -0.18 -8.16
CA ARG A 109 -9.93 0.09 -9.02
C ARG A 109 -10.21 1.57 -9.22
N PHE A 110 -9.72 2.43 -8.33
CA PHE A 110 -9.81 3.88 -8.43
C PHE A 110 -8.45 4.56 -8.73
N HIS A 111 -7.43 3.79 -9.13
CA HIS A 111 -6.08 4.29 -9.46
C HIS A 111 -5.37 5.05 -8.32
N MET A 112 -5.69 4.69 -7.07
CA MET A 112 -5.16 5.32 -5.85
C MET A 112 -4.15 4.44 -5.09
N LEU A 113 -3.79 3.27 -5.61
CA LEU A 113 -3.01 2.25 -4.88
C LEU A 113 -1.75 2.83 -4.21
N GLY A 114 -0.97 3.63 -4.94
CA GLY A 114 0.29 4.19 -4.42
C GLY A 114 0.11 5.26 -3.34
N GLY A 115 -1.07 5.87 -3.26
CA GLY A 115 -1.43 6.82 -2.21
C GLY A 115 -1.93 6.16 -0.93
N THR A 116 -2.15 4.85 -0.93
CA THR A 116 -2.66 4.14 0.25
C THR A 116 -1.63 4.10 1.37
N LYS A 117 -2.11 4.32 2.59
CA LYS A 117 -1.34 4.23 3.83
C LYS A 117 -2.17 3.49 4.87
N ALA A 118 -1.50 2.76 5.76
CA ALA A 118 -2.17 2.03 6.83
C ALA A 118 -1.49 2.22 8.18
N LEU A 119 -2.27 2.03 9.24
CA LEU A 119 -1.77 1.78 10.57
C LEU A 119 -1.32 0.31 10.64
N MET A 120 -0.02 0.06 10.84
CA MET A 120 0.56 -1.29 10.78
C MET A 120 1.30 -1.65 12.06
N LYS A 121 1.30 -2.95 12.40
CA LYS A 121 2.12 -3.48 13.50
C LYS A 121 3.60 -3.20 13.22
N GLU A 122 4.31 -2.67 14.21
CA GLU A 122 5.71 -2.27 14.06
C GLU A 122 6.61 -3.42 13.56
N SER A 123 6.36 -4.66 13.98
CA SER A 123 7.14 -5.81 13.52
C SER A 123 7.08 -6.05 12.00
N ALA A 124 6.03 -5.57 11.33
CA ALA A 124 5.86 -5.76 9.89
C ALA A 124 6.84 -4.91 9.06
N LYS A 125 7.46 -3.87 9.64
CA LYS A 125 8.51 -3.06 8.98
C LYS A 125 9.75 -3.87 8.62
N TYR A 126 9.98 -5.00 9.30
CA TYR A 126 11.14 -5.86 9.08
C TYR A 126 10.92 -6.92 8.00
N LEU A 127 9.73 -7.01 7.41
CA LEU A 127 9.50 -7.89 6.28
C LEU A 127 10.33 -7.40 5.08
N PRO A 128 11.15 -8.26 4.46
CA PRO A 128 11.91 -7.86 3.29
C PRO A 128 10.94 -7.51 2.15
N VAL A 129 11.37 -6.61 1.26
CA VAL A 129 10.54 -6.08 0.18
C VAL A 129 9.37 -5.24 0.69
N LEU A 130 8.33 -5.86 1.26
CA LEU A 130 7.09 -5.18 1.65
C LEU A 130 7.28 -4.25 2.85
N GLY A 131 7.93 -4.69 3.92
CA GLY A 131 8.16 -3.90 5.12
C GLY A 131 8.96 -2.63 4.83
N TRP A 132 9.99 -2.74 4.01
CA TRP A 132 10.77 -1.59 3.54
C TRP A 132 9.93 -0.67 2.65
N SER A 133 9.13 -1.24 1.74
CA SER A 133 8.25 -0.45 0.88
C SER A 133 7.23 0.36 1.67
N TRP A 134 6.60 -0.24 2.68
CA TRP A 134 5.68 0.45 3.59
C TRP A 134 6.38 1.52 4.44
N PHE A 135 7.62 1.27 4.87
CA PHE A 135 8.43 2.27 5.58
C PHE A 135 8.67 3.51 4.72
N PHE A 136 9.14 3.32 3.48
CA PHE A 136 9.36 4.43 2.56
C PHE A 136 8.04 5.13 2.16
N SER A 137 6.93 4.40 2.10
CA SER A 137 5.59 4.98 1.86
C SER A 137 4.97 5.66 3.09
N GLU A 138 5.73 5.86 4.16
CA GLU A 138 5.31 6.57 5.39
C GLU A 138 4.07 5.95 6.05
N PHE A 139 4.02 4.61 6.11
CA PHE A 139 3.03 3.90 6.92
C PHE A 139 3.25 4.20 8.40
N ILE A 140 2.18 4.16 9.18
CA ILE A 140 2.20 4.52 10.60
C ILE A 140 2.35 3.24 11.42
N TRP A 141 3.39 3.18 12.24
CA TRP A 141 3.74 1.98 12.99
C TRP A 141 3.14 1.98 14.40
N LEU A 142 2.55 0.85 14.79
CA LEU A 142 1.93 0.62 16.09
C LEU A 142 2.70 -0.43 16.89
N LYS A 143 3.02 -0.11 18.14
CA LYS A 143 3.71 -0.98 19.09
C LYS A 143 2.79 -2.01 19.74
N ARG A 144 1.48 -1.94 19.48
CA ARG A 144 0.43 -2.74 20.15
C ARG A 144 0.31 -2.37 21.63
N ASN A 145 0.52 -1.09 21.94
CA ASN A 145 0.37 -0.53 23.28
C ASN A 145 -0.33 0.82 23.16
N TRP A 146 -1.56 0.90 23.67
CA TRP A 146 -2.40 2.10 23.54
C TRP A 146 -1.73 3.38 24.06
N ASN A 147 -1.06 3.31 25.21
CA ASN A 147 -0.44 4.49 25.82
C ASN A 147 0.70 5.03 24.96
N ALA A 148 1.46 4.15 24.29
CA ALA A 148 2.49 4.55 23.34
C ALA A 148 1.90 5.00 21.99
N ASP A 149 0.87 4.30 21.52
CA ASP A 149 0.39 4.41 20.14
C ASP A 149 -0.58 5.58 19.94
N LYS A 150 -1.35 6.01 20.97
CA LYS A 150 -2.34 7.08 20.82
C LYS A 150 -1.75 8.38 20.27
N ASN A 151 -0.54 8.74 20.71
CA ASN A 151 0.14 9.95 20.26
C ASN A 151 0.76 9.75 18.87
N ALA A 152 1.34 8.58 18.61
CA ALA A 152 1.94 8.24 17.32
C ALA A 152 0.90 8.15 16.19
N MET A 153 -0.30 7.67 16.49
CA MET A 153 -1.43 7.68 15.55
C MET A 153 -1.87 9.11 15.22
N GLY A 154 -2.06 9.96 16.24
CA GLY A 154 -2.48 11.35 16.01
C GLY A 154 -1.49 12.13 15.15
N SER A 155 -0.20 12.09 15.51
CA SER A 155 0.85 12.80 14.75
C SER A 155 1.08 12.19 13.37
N GLY A 156 1.03 10.86 13.26
CA GLY A 156 1.15 10.15 11.99
C GLY A 156 0.02 10.52 11.03
N LEU A 157 -1.23 10.46 11.48
CA LEU A 157 -2.40 10.83 10.68
C LEU A 157 -2.31 12.30 10.24
N GLN A 158 -1.94 13.20 11.14
CA GLN A 158 -1.76 14.61 10.79
C GLN A 158 -0.69 14.78 9.69
N SER A 159 0.44 14.09 9.79
CA SER A 159 1.54 14.19 8.80
C SER A 159 1.14 13.71 7.40
N VAL A 160 0.33 12.66 7.32
CA VAL A 160 -0.09 12.07 6.03
C VAL A 160 -1.26 12.79 5.38
N CYS A 161 -2.09 13.47 6.18
CA CYS A 161 -3.20 14.31 5.72
C CYS A 161 -2.78 15.75 5.41
N LEU A 162 -1.50 16.11 5.53
CA LEU A 162 -1.03 17.41 5.07
C LEU A 162 -1.20 17.50 3.55
N PRO A 163 -1.84 18.56 3.03
CA PRO A 163 -2.05 18.71 1.61
C PRO A 163 -0.70 18.68 0.91
N MET A 164 -0.56 17.81 -0.08
CA MET A 164 0.52 17.96 -1.05
C MET A 164 0.31 19.33 -1.67
N MET A 165 1.25 20.26 -1.47
CA MET A 165 1.27 21.49 -2.25
C MET A 165 1.32 21.05 -3.71
N TYR A 166 0.18 21.12 -4.38
CA TYR A 166 0.07 20.94 -5.82
C TYR A 166 1.04 21.95 -6.43
N VAL A 167 2.07 21.43 -7.11
CA VAL A 167 2.86 22.22 -8.05
C VAL A 167 2.04 22.37 -9.32
#